data_AF-A0A8T4VP54-F1
#
_entry.id   AF-A0A8T4VP54-F1
#
_cell.length_a   1.000
_cell.length_b   1.000
_cell.length_c   1.000
_cell.angle_alpha   90.00
_cell.angle_beta   90.00
_cell.angle_gamma   90.00
#
_symmetry.space_group_name_H-M   'P 1'
#
loop_
_entity.id
_entity.type
_entity.pdbx_description
1 polymer ?
#
loop_
_entity_poly.entity_id
_entity_poly.type
_entity_poly.pdbx_seq_one_letter_code
_entity_poly.pdbx_strand_id
1 'polypeptide(L)'
;MQNLDHQTRLTKGQILTRPIIEMLGSPKEHIEDTMRAFLKKLEQSDVFTIVKKDLAPAQQQGKLWSIFAELEIWFKDFSTLIDFCFAAMPSSIEILEPTDFNINAGELTGMLNQLQARVHEADMVVKNVRLESKALDANSVTIFRNFIRFLLLSGPKTLEEVSAPTGIIPDQVRPFLDRLIEAEVIELKDDGKYYLVPKHERRTV
;
A
#
# COMPACT_ATOMS: atom_id res chain seq x y z
N MET A 1 18.49 -21.13 -25.97
CA MET A 1 17.24 -21.43 -26.70
C MET A 1 17.41 -21.05 -28.16
N GLN A 2 17.03 -21.91 -29.10
CA GLN A 2 17.07 -21.58 -30.54
C GLN A 2 16.19 -20.36 -30.79
N ASN A 3 16.67 -19.41 -31.61
CA ASN A 3 15.85 -18.36 -32.19
C ASN A 3 14.83 -19.02 -33.13
N LEU A 4 13.74 -19.53 -32.55
CA LEU A 4 12.56 -19.94 -33.31
C LEU A 4 12.05 -18.72 -34.05
N ASP A 5 11.81 -18.89 -35.34
CA ASP A 5 11.18 -17.84 -36.14
C ASP A 5 9.77 -17.51 -35.59
N HIS A 6 9.30 -16.31 -35.90
CA HIS A 6 8.04 -15.77 -35.39
C HIS A 6 6.85 -16.68 -35.73
N GLN A 7 6.80 -17.20 -36.97
CA GLN A 7 5.69 -18.02 -37.45
C GLN A 7 5.64 -19.39 -36.74
N THR A 8 6.79 -19.99 -36.48
CA THR A 8 6.92 -21.24 -35.74
C THR A 8 6.44 -21.07 -34.29
N ARG A 9 6.67 -19.90 -33.67
CA ARG A 9 6.18 -19.62 -32.31
C ARG A 9 4.65 -19.52 -32.28
N LEU A 10 4.05 -18.82 -33.23
CA LEU A 10 2.59 -18.71 -33.37
C LEU A 10 1.95 -20.08 -33.64
N THR A 11 2.56 -20.88 -34.52
CA THR A 11 2.08 -22.24 -34.81
C THR A 11 2.13 -23.15 -33.58
N LYS A 12 3.06 -22.90 -32.65
CA LYS A 12 3.17 -23.60 -31.37
C LYS A 12 2.23 -23.04 -30.28
N GLY A 13 1.40 -22.05 -30.59
CA GLY A 13 0.47 -21.42 -29.65
C GLY A 13 1.13 -20.49 -28.64
N GLN A 14 2.35 -20.01 -28.91
CA GLN A 14 3.01 -19.04 -28.03
C GLN A 14 2.37 -17.67 -28.15
N ILE A 15 2.48 -16.89 -27.07
CA ILE A 15 1.87 -15.56 -26.95
C ILE A 15 2.99 -14.53 -26.78
N LEU A 16 3.07 -13.55 -27.69
CA LEU A 16 3.94 -12.39 -27.56
C LEU A 16 3.20 -11.29 -26.82
N THR A 17 3.84 -10.75 -25.80
CA THR A 17 3.27 -9.67 -25.01
C THR A 17 4.31 -8.58 -24.77
N ARG A 18 3.80 -7.39 -24.42
CA ARG A 18 4.58 -6.25 -23.93
C ARG A 18 4.15 -5.90 -22.50
N PRO A 19 4.76 -6.51 -21.46
CA PRO A 19 4.53 -6.08 -20.09
C PRO A 19 5.41 -4.88 -19.71
N ILE A 20 4.83 -3.98 -18.91
CA ILE A 20 5.55 -2.87 -18.27
C ILE A 20 5.67 -3.14 -16.78
N ILE A 21 6.90 -3.29 -16.29
CA ILE A 21 7.19 -3.44 -14.86
C ILE A 21 7.53 -2.06 -14.30
N GLU A 22 6.85 -1.62 -13.25
CA GLU A 22 7.14 -0.37 -12.56
C GLU A 22 7.52 -0.64 -11.10
N MET A 23 8.50 0.10 -10.59
CA MET A 23 8.88 0.10 -9.19
C MET A 23 8.96 1.53 -8.67
N LEU A 24 8.46 1.74 -7.45
CA LEU A 24 8.49 3.01 -6.74
C LEU A 24 9.20 2.84 -5.39
N GLY A 25 10.14 3.72 -5.07
CA GLY A 25 10.73 3.76 -3.73
C GLY A 25 11.91 4.73 -3.57
N SER A 26 12.77 4.48 -2.59
CA SER A 26 13.88 5.37 -2.25
C SER A 26 14.99 4.60 -1.51
N PRO A 27 16.28 4.97 -1.65
CA PRO A 27 16.86 6.00 -2.54
C PRO A 27 16.93 5.53 -4.01
N LYS A 28 17.30 6.44 -4.92
CA LYS A 28 17.34 6.19 -6.37
C LYS A 28 18.15 4.95 -6.73
N GLU A 29 19.37 4.85 -6.18
CA GLU A 29 20.33 3.79 -6.48
C GLU A 29 19.75 2.42 -6.10
N HIS A 30 19.09 2.33 -4.95
CA HIS A 30 18.48 1.08 -4.49
C HIS A 30 17.37 0.59 -5.43
N ILE A 31 16.57 1.51 -5.96
CA ILE A 31 15.49 1.18 -6.89
C ILE A 31 16.04 0.76 -8.26
N GLU A 32 17.08 1.44 -8.76
CA GLU A 32 17.76 1.04 -9.99
C GLU A 32 18.39 -0.35 -9.88
N ASP A 33 19.09 -0.63 -8.76
CA ASP A 33 19.71 -1.93 -8.51
C ASP A 33 18.68 -3.05 -8.36
N THR A 34 17.57 -2.77 -7.67
CA THR A 34 16.48 -3.73 -7.48
C THR A 34 15.81 -4.07 -8.81
N MET A 35 15.52 -3.07 -9.65
CA MET A 35 14.97 -3.29 -10.99
C MET A 35 15.94 -4.10 -11.86
N ARG A 36 17.24 -3.79 -11.85
CA ARG A 36 18.25 -4.57 -12.60
C ARG A 36 18.34 -6.01 -12.11
N ALA A 37 18.33 -6.24 -10.79
CA ALA A 37 18.37 -7.58 -10.22
C ALA A 37 17.11 -8.38 -10.55
N PHE A 38 15.94 -7.74 -10.55
CA PHE A 38 14.68 -8.34 -10.97
C PHE A 38 14.72 -8.75 -12.44
N LEU A 39 15.11 -7.85 -13.34
CA LEU A 39 15.24 -8.14 -14.78
C LEU A 39 16.23 -9.28 -15.05
N LYS A 40 17.36 -9.30 -14.33
CA LYS A 40 18.35 -10.39 -14.43
C LYS A 40 17.77 -11.74 -14.02
N LYS A 41 16.92 -11.79 -12.99
CA LYS A 41 16.22 -13.03 -12.60
C LYS A 41 15.23 -13.48 -13.67
N LEU A 42 14.52 -12.54 -14.31
CA LEU A 42 13.62 -12.87 -15.43
C LEU A 42 14.40 -13.48 -16.61
N GLU A 43 15.57 -12.94 -16.93
CA GLU A 43 16.44 -13.46 -18.00
C GLU A 43 16.98 -14.87 -17.73
N GLN A 44 17.02 -15.29 -16.46
CA GLN A 44 17.45 -16.64 -16.06
C GLN A 44 16.33 -17.69 -16.12
N SER A 45 15.11 -17.26 -16.44
CA SER A 45 13.94 -18.16 -16.54
C SER A 45 13.94 -18.92 -17.87
N ASP A 46 13.82 -20.24 -17.81
CA ASP A 46 13.60 -21.10 -18.99
C ASP A 46 12.12 -21.22 -19.39
N VAL A 47 11.24 -20.52 -18.69
CA VAL A 47 9.79 -20.64 -18.84
C VAL A 47 9.26 -19.76 -19.99
N PHE A 48 9.91 -18.61 -20.24
CA PHE A 48 9.55 -17.67 -21.30
C PHE A 48 10.80 -17.15 -22.03
N THR A 49 10.62 -16.44 -23.15
CA THR A 49 11.75 -15.84 -23.90
C THR A 49 11.57 -14.34 -24.00
N ILE A 50 12.47 -13.58 -23.36
CA ILE A 50 12.55 -12.12 -23.54
C ILE A 50 13.23 -11.83 -24.88
N VAL A 51 12.58 -11.04 -25.75
CA VAL A 51 13.11 -10.63 -27.06
C VAL A 51 13.56 -9.18 -27.09
N LYS A 52 12.96 -8.33 -26.27
CA LYS A 52 13.32 -6.92 -26.13
C LYS A 52 13.22 -6.48 -24.67
N LYS A 53 14.09 -5.56 -24.27
CA LYS A 53 14.13 -4.97 -22.93
C LYS A 53 14.59 -3.53 -23.01
N ASP A 54 13.71 -2.62 -22.63
CA ASP A 54 13.98 -1.19 -22.55
C ASP A 54 13.79 -0.73 -21.10
N LEU A 55 14.88 -0.33 -20.45
CA LEU A 55 14.86 0.20 -19.08
C LEU A 55 14.89 1.73 -19.12
N ALA A 56 13.85 2.36 -18.59
CA ALA A 56 13.80 3.81 -18.46
C ALA A 56 14.68 4.29 -17.27
N PRO A 57 15.23 5.51 -17.32
CA PRO A 57 15.94 6.08 -16.18
C PRO A 57 14.96 6.37 -15.03
N ALA A 58 15.42 6.23 -13.79
CA ALA A 58 14.59 6.55 -12.63
C ALA A 58 14.27 8.05 -12.58
N GLN A 59 12.99 8.36 -12.36
CA GLN A 59 12.45 9.72 -12.28
C GLN A 59 11.91 10.01 -10.89
N GLN A 60 12.17 11.21 -10.38
CA GLN A 60 11.70 11.61 -9.06
C GLN A 60 10.20 11.95 -9.12
N GLN A 61 9.42 11.32 -8.24
CA GLN A 61 8.01 11.61 -8.02
C GLN A 61 7.80 11.95 -6.54
N GLY A 62 7.77 13.25 -6.24
CA GLY A 62 7.71 13.75 -4.87
C GLY A 62 8.94 13.35 -4.04
N LYS A 63 8.72 12.55 -3.00
CA LYS A 63 9.80 12.04 -2.11
C LYS A 63 10.38 10.70 -2.57
N LEU A 64 9.81 10.08 -3.60
CA LEU A 64 10.18 8.76 -4.09
C LEU A 64 10.72 8.84 -5.53
N TRP A 65 11.29 7.74 -5.99
CA TRP A 65 11.78 7.54 -7.35
C TRP A 65 10.98 6.42 -8.00
N SER A 66 10.45 6.67 -9.20
CA SER A 66 9.82 5.66 -10.05
C SER A 66 10.80 5.25 -11.15
N ILE A 67 10.85 3.95 -11.45
CA ILE A 67 11.54 3.38 -12.60
C ILE A 67 10.62 2.37 -13.27
N PHE A 68 10.66 2.30 -14.59
CA PHE A 68 9.93 1.29 -15.34
C PHE A 68 10.80 0.59 -16.38
N ALA A 69 10.46 -0.67 -16.65
CA ALA A 69 11.06 -1.49 -17.68
C ALA A 69 9.97 -2.04 -18.59
N GLU A 70 10.10 -1.77 -19.88
CA GLU A 70 9.27 -2.35 -20.93
C GLU A 70 9.98 -3.58 -21.50
N LEU A 71 9.26 -4.69 -21.55
CA LEU A 71 9.77 -5.96 -22.06
C LEU A 71 8.91 -6.40 -23.23
N GLU A 72 9.49 -7.16 -24.16
CA GLU A 72 8.71 -7.99 -25.08
C GLU A 72 9.06 -9.45 -24.80
N ILE A 73 8.03 -10.26 -24.51
CA ILE A 73 8.20 -11.61 -23.99
C ILE A 73 7.29 -12.59 -24.72
N TRP A 74 7.88 -13.69 -25.18
CA TRP A 74 7.16 -14.89 -25.61
C TRP A 74 6.87 -15.82 -24.45
N PHE A 75 5.59 -16.07 -24.21
CA PHE A 75 5.08 -17.07 -23.28
C PHE A 75 4.70 -18.35 -24.02
N LYS A 76 4.92 -19.50 -23.39
CA LYS A 76 4.65 -20.82 -24.00
C LYS A 76 3.16 -21.05 -24.23
N ASP A 77 2.34 -20.61 -23.30
CA ASP A 77 0.89 -20.78 -23.25
C ASP A 77 0.26 -19.71 -22.35
N PHE A 78 -1.07 -19.68 -22.32
CA PHE A 78 -1.84 -18.73 -21.51
C PHE A 78 -1.60 -18.90 -20.01
N SER A 79 -1.44 -20.14 -19.53
CA SER A 79 -1.18 -20.42 -18.11
C SER A 79 0.13 -19.78 -17.65
N THR A 80 1.20 -19.91 -18.44
CA THR A 80 2.51 -19.30 -18.16
C THR A 80 2.43 -17.76 -18.13
N LEU A 81 1.65 -17.17 -19.03
CA LEU A 81 1.42 -15.73 -19.06
C LEU A 81 0.73 -15.25 -17.78
N ILE A 82 -0.31 -15.97 -17.33
CA ILE A 82 -1.04 -15.64 -16.10
C ILE A 82 -0.15 -15.80 -14.85
N ASP A 83 0.62 -16.89 -14.77
CA ASP A 83 1.57 -17.09 -13.68
C ASP A 83 2.60 -15.95 -13.61
N PHE A 84 3.10 -15.50 -14.77
CA PHE A 84 3.95 -14.31 -14.85
C PHE A 84 3.24 -13.07 -14.33
N CYS A 85 1.99 -12.82 -14.72
CA CYS A 85 1.23 -11.66 -14.25
C CYS A 85 1.07 -11.65 -12.72
N PHE A 86 0.85 -12.81 -12.10
CA PHE A 86 0.74 -12.90 -10.63
C PHE A 86 2.08 -12.85 -9.90
N ALA A 87 3.17 -13.33 -10.52
CA ALA A 87 4.50 -13.34 -9.90
C ALA A 87 5.25 -12.03 -10.08
N ALA A 88 5.24 -11.47 -11.28
CA ALA A 88 5.93 -10.23 -11.63
C ALA A 88 5.08 -8.98 -11.39
N MET A 89 3.74 -9.12 -11.31
CA MET A 89 2.78 -8.03 -11.13
C MET A 89 3.09 -6.81 -11.99
N PRO A 90 3.11 -6.96 -13.33
CA PRO A 90 3.34 -5.83 -14.22
C PRO A 90 2.27 -4.76 -14.00
N SER A 91 2.66 -3.49 -14.16
CA SER A 91 1.73 -2.35 -14.14
C SER A 91 0.70 -2.44 -15.27
N SER A 92 1.10 -3.01 -16.41
CA SER A 92 0.25 -3.27 -17.55
C SER A 92 0.82 -4.40 -18.41
N ILE A 93 -0.05 -5.04 -19.18
CA ILE A 93 0.34 -6.05 -20.17
C ILE A 93 -0.48 -5.88 -21.44
N GLU A 94 0.22 -5.87 -22.57
CA GLU A 94 -0.39 -5.81 -23.90
C GLU A 94 -0.09 -7.10 -24.65
N ILE A 95 -1.09 -7.75 -25.24
CA ILE A 95 -0.87 -8.90 -26.13
C ILE A 95 -0.60 -8.34 -27.53
N LEU A 96 0.59 -8.62 -28.06
CA LEU A 96 0.97 -8.20 -29.41
C LEU A 96 0.56 -9.26 -30.43
N GLU A 97 0.76 -10.54 -30.10
CA GLU A 97 0.40 -11.67 -30.96
C GLU A 97 0.09 -12.93 -30.12
N PRO A 98 -0.79 -13.83 -30.61
CA PRO A 98 -1.70 -13.63 -31.74
C PRO A 98 -2.86 -12.70 -31.36
N THR A 99 -3.57 -12.16 -32.35
CA THR A 99 -4.80 -11.38 -32.13
C THR A 99 -5.93 -12.21 -31.51
N ASP A 100 -5.98 -13.49 -31.87
CA ASP A 100 -6.99 -14.45 -31.43
C ASP A 100 -6.31 -15.70 -30.88
N PHE A 101 -6.78 -16.17 -29.72
CA PHE A 101 -6.34 -17.42 -29.14
C PHE A 101 -7.50 -18.10 -28.40
N ASN A 102 -7.44 -19.42 -28.33
CA ASN A 102 -8.46 -20.21 -27.64
C ASN A 102 -7.99 -20.51 -26.22
N ILE A 103 -8.85 -20.22 -25.24
CA ILE A 103 -8.62 -20.56 -23.83
C ILE A 103 -9.63 -21.64 -23.45
N ASN A 104 -9.19 -22.71 -22.82
CA ASN A 104 -10.12 -23.72 -22.34
C ASN A 104 -10.76 -23.29 -21.00
N ALA A 105 -11.93 -23.83 -20.70
CA ALA A 105 -12.68 -23.47 -19.50
C ALA A 105 -11.89 -23.73 -18.19
N GLY A 106 -11.02 -24.75 -18.18
CA GLY A 106 -10.17 -25.06 -17.03
C GLY A 106 -9.11 -23.99 -16.76
N GLU A 107 -8.41 -23.53 -17.80
CA GLU A 107 -7.44 -22.43 -17.71
C GLU A 107 -8.08 -21.12 -17.25
N LEU A 108 -9.23 -20.78 -17.85
CA LEU A 108 -9.99 -19.59 -17.46
C LEU A 108 -10.45 -19.68 -16.00
N THR A 109 -10.96 -20.84 -15.58
CA THR A 109 -11.35 -21.09 -14.18
C THR A 109 -10.15 -20.96 -13.24
N GLY A 110 -8.99 -21.48 -13.62
CA GLY A 110 -7.75 -21.34 -12.87
C GLY A 110 -7.34 -19.88 -12.67
N MET A 111 -7.34 -19.08 -13.74
CA MET A 111 -7.06 -17.64 -13.70
C MET A 111 -8.05 -16.90 -12.79
N LEU A 112 -9.35 -17.16 -12.93
CA LEU A 112 -10.39 -16.51 -12.11
C LEU A 112 -10.24 -16.85 -10.63
N ASN A 113 -9.91 -18.09 -10.30
CA ASN A 113 -9.67 -18.52 -8.91
C ASN A 113 -8.43 -17.85 -8.32
N GLN A 114 -7.33 -17.78 -9.08
CA GLN A 114 -6.12 -17.07 -8.63
C GLN A 114 -6.39 -15.57 -8.42
N LEU A 115 -7.11 -14.94 -9.35
CA LEU A 115 -7.53 -13.53 -9.22
C LEU A 115 -8.38 -13.33 -7.96
N GLN A 116 -9.39 -14.17 -7.75
CA GLN A 116 -10.25 -14.09 -6.57
C GLN A 116 -9.45 -14.28 -5.27
N ALA A 117 -8.50 -15.23 -5.24
CA ALA A 117 -7.65 -15.45 -4.09
C ALA A 117 -6.82 -14.19 -3.75
N ARG A 118 -6.20 -13.55 -4.75
CA ARG A 118 -5.43 -12.31 -4.56
C ARG A 118 -6.29 -11.13 -4.10
N VAL A 119 -7.47 -10.96 -4.68
CA VAL A 119 -8.41 -9.90 -4.26
C VAL A 119 -8.89 -10.13 -2.84
N HIS A 120 -9.19 -11.39 -2.47
CA HIS A 120 -9.61 -11.74 -1.12
C HIS A 120 -8.49 -11.54 -0.09
N GLU A 121 -7.25 -11.92 -0.42
CA GLU A 121 -6.07 -11.67 0.40
C GLU A 121 -5.88 -10.16 0.66
N ALA A 122 -5.96 -9.34 -0.39
CA ALA A 122 -5.86 -7.89 -0.27
C ALA A 122 -6.98 -7.28 0.59
N ASP A 123 -8.23 -7.74 0.42
CA ASP A 123 -9.36 -7.31 1.25
C ASP A 123 -9.15 -7.65 2.74
N MET A 124 -8.61 -8.83 3.03
CA MET A 124 -8.28 -9.23 4.41
C MET A 124 -7.20 -8.35 5.03
N VAL A 125 -6.14 -8.01 4.28
CA VAL A 125 -5.10 -7.07 4.74
C VAL A 125 -5.71 -5.71 5.09
N VAL A 126 -6.55 -5.15 4.20
CA VAL A 126 -7.20 -3.84 4.42
C VAL A 126 -8.13 -3.89 5.64
N LYS A 127 -8.91 -4.96 5.80
CA LYS A 127 -9.80 -5.14 6.97
C LYS A 127 -9.01 -5.21 8.27
N ASN A 128 -7.93 -5.98 8.30
CA ASN A 128 -7.08 -6.10 9.49
C ASN A 128 -6.46 -4.75 9.87
N VAL A 129 -5.88 -4.02 8.89
CA VAL A 129 -5.34 -2.67 9.13
C VAL A 129 -6.39 -1.71 9.68
N ARG A 130 -7.63 -1.77 9.18
CA ARG A 130 -8.73 -0.93 9.70
C ARG A 130 -9.12 -1.30 11.14
N LEU A 131 -9.16 -2.59 11.47
CA LEU A 131 -9.45 -3.04 12.83
C LEU A 131 -8.36 -2.61 13.80
N GLU A 132 -7.10 -2.77 13.42
CA GLU A 132 -5.94 -2.34 14.20
C GLU A 132 -5.94 -0.81 14.38
N SER A 133 -6.15 -0.04 13.30
CA SER A 133 -6.25 1.42 13.37
C SER A 133 -7.36 1.86 14.32
N LYS A 134 -8.55 1.26 14.22
CA LYS A 134 -9.68 1.60 15.09
C LYS A 134 -9.39 1.29 16.56
N ALA A 135 -8.74 0.16 16.84
CA ALA A 135 -8.33 -0.19 18.19
C ALA A 135 -7.25 0.77 18.73
N LEU A 136 -6.28 1.13 17.89
CA LEU A 136 -5.24 2.10 18.22
C LEU A 136 -5.82 3.49 18.50
N ASP A 137 -6.78 3.95 17.70
CA ASP A 137 -7.46 5.22 17.89
C ASP A 137 -8.22 5.26 19.22
N ALA A 138 -8.98 4.21 19.53
CA ALA A 138 -9.71 4.10 20.80
C ALA A 138 -8.78 4.10 22.02
N ASN A 139 -7.65 3.37 21.93
CA ASN A 139 -6.63 3.33 22.98
C ASN A 139 -5.93 4.68 23.13
N SER A 140 -5.57 5.33 22.02
CA SER A 140 -4.91 6.64 22.00
C SER A 140 -5.77 7.71 22.65
N VAL A 141 -7.07 7.75 22.33
CA VAL A 141 -8.03 8.66 22.99
C VAL A 141 -8.10 8.41 24.49
N THR A 142 -8.11 7.15 24.92
CA THR A 142 -8.18 6.79 26.34
C THR A 142 -6.90 7.19 27.10
N ILE A 143 -5.73 6.91 26.53
CA ILE A 143 -4.43 7.29 27.11
C ILE A 143 -4.32 8.81 27.19
N PHE A 144 -4.65 9.51 26.11
CA PHE A 144 -4.56 10.97 26.06
C PHE A 144 -5.49 11.64 27.06
N ARG A 145 -6.73 11.16 27.17
CA ARG A 145 -7.68 11.59 28.22
C ARG A 145 -7.09 11.39 29.62
N ASN A 146 -6.50 10.22 29.91
CA ASN A 146 -5.92 9.94 31.22
C ASN A 146 -4.70 10.83 31.51
N PHE A 147 -3.89 11.12 30.50
CA PHE A 147 -2.74 12.00 30.60
C PHE A 147 -3.14 13.45 30.87
N ILE A 148 -4.11 14.01 30.12
CA ILE A 148 -4.66 15.35 30.39
C ILE A 148 -5.23 15.42 31.79
N ARG A 149 -6.00 14.41 32.21
CA ARG A 149 -6.53 14.35 33.58
C ARG A 149 -5.39 14.37 34.60
N PHE A 150 -4.32 13.61 34.39
CA PHE A 150 -3.16 13.63 35.28
C PHE A 150 -2.50 15.01 35.35
N LEU A 151 -2.30 15.68 34.21
CA LEU A 151 -1.74 17.03 34.18
C LEU A 151 -2.59 18.03 34.99
N LEU A 152 -3.91 17.98 34.81
CA LEU A 152 -4.85 18.87 35.49
C LEU A 152 -5.03 18.56 36.99
N LEU A 153 -4.59 17.37 37.48
CA LEU A 153 -4.56 17.10 38.93
C LEU A 153 -3.58 18.02 39.67
N SER A 154 -2.52 18.48 38.99
CA SER A 154 -1.56 19.43 39.56
C SER A 154 -2.06 20.87 39.59
N GLY A 155 -3.25 21.13 39.02
CA GLY A 155 -3.89 22.44 38.95
C GLY A 155 -4.33 22.79 37.53
N PRO A 156 -5.09 23.90 37.37
CA PRO A 156 -5.60 24.35 36.08
C PRO A 156 -4.46 24.75 35.12
N LYS A 157 -4.61 24.43 33.83
CA LYS A 157 -3.57 24.64 32.80
C LYS A 157 -4.16 25.34 31.58
N THR A 158 -3.36 26.18 30.93
CA THR A 158 -3.63 26.74 29.60
C THR A 158 -3.41 25.69 28.49
N LEU A 159 -3.81 26.01 27.25
CA LEU A 159 -3.62 25.12 26.10
C LEU A 159 -2.13 24.78 25.88
N GLU A 160 -1.25 25.77 26.03
CA GLU A 160 0.19 25.64 25.85
C GLU A 160 0.80 24.75 26.93
N GLU A 161 0.36 24.89 28.17
CA GLU A 161 0.82 24.08 29.30
C GLU A 161 0.33 22.63 29.24
N VAL A 162 -0.82 22.37 28.59
CA VAL A 162 -1.26 21.01 28.28
C VAL A 162 -0.50 20.45 27.08
N SER A 163 -0.29 21.25 26.04
CA SER A 163 0.37 20.86 24.79
C SER A 163 1.85 20.49 25.00
N ALA A 164 2.63 21.31 25.73
CA ALA A 164 4.06 21.11 25.91
C ALA A 164 4.45 19.71 26.46
N PRO A 165 3.89 19.20 27.58
CA PRO A 165 4.22 17.87 28.09
C PRO A 165 3.64 16.72 27.27
N THR A 166 2.62 16.98 26.44
CA THR A 166 2.07 15.94 25.53
C THR A 166 2.93 15.72 24.29
N GLY A 167 3.80 16.66 23.94
CA GLY A 167 4.56 16.64 22.69
C GLY A 167 3.71 16.84 21.43
N ILE A 168 2.44 17.24 21.59
CA ILE A 168 1.51 17.52 20.49
C ILE A 168 1.35 19.02 20.36
N ILE A 169 1.38 19.55 19.14
CA ILE A 169 1.20 20.99 18.89
C ILE A 169 -0.19 21.49 19.35
N PRO A 170 -0.32 22.73 19.84
CA PRO A 170 -1.57 23.25 20.43
C PRO A 170 -2.82 23.02 19.55
N ASP A 171 -2.71 23.28 18.25
CA ASP A 171 -3.81 23.13 17.29
C ASP A 171 -4.32 21.70 17.16
N GLN A 172 -3.44 20.71 17.36
CA GLN A 172 -3.80 19.29 17.33
C GLN A 172 -4.34 18.80 18.67
N VAL A 173 -3.99 19.45 19.78
CA VAL A 173 -4.52 19.13 21.13
C VAL A 173 -5.95 19.64 21.29
N ARG A 174 -6.27 20.79 20.71
CA ARG A 174 -7.55 21.47 20.89
C ARG A 174 -8.78 20.59 20.59
N PRO A 175 -8.85 19.84 19.47
CA PRO A 175 -9.99 18.95 19.21
C PRO A 175 -10.20 17.86 20.27
N PHE A 176 -9.14 17.42 20.95
CA PHE A 176 -9.26 16.46 22.04
C PHE A 176 -9.80 17.12 23.31
N LEU A 177 -9.37 18.35 23.61
CA LEU A 177 -9.90 19.10 24.74
C LEU A 177 -11.38 19.42 24.53
N ASP A 178 -11.78 19.81 23.32
CA ASP A 178 -13.18 20.07 22.97
C ASP A 178 -14.04 18.82 23.24
N ARG A 179 -13.59 17.63 22.82
CA ARG A 179 -14.26 16.36 23.12
C ARG A 179 -14.34 16.05 24.61
N LEU A 180 -13.35 16.46 25.41
CA LEU A 180 -13.36 16.27 26.86
C LEU A 180 -14.28 17.27 27.58
N ILE A 181 -14.47 18.46 27.01
CA ILE A 181 -15.47 19.45 27.45
C ILE A 181 -16.87 18.93 27.13
N GLU A 182 -17.09 18.47 25.89
CA GLU A 182 -18.35 17.84 25.46
C GLU A 182 -18.71 16.63 26.34
N ALA A 183 -17.71 15.85 26.78
CA ALA A 183 -17.88 14.73 27.69
C ALA A 183 -17.91 15.11 29.18
N GLU A 184 -17.95 16.41 29.51
CA GLU A 184 -18.01 16.96 30.88
C GLU A 184 -16.87 16.43 31.79
N VAL A 185 -15.71 16.09 31.22
CA VAL A 185 -14.54 15.62 31.95
C VAL A 185 -13.70 16.80 32.45
N ILE A 186 -13.66 17.87 31.65
CA ILE A 186 -12.96 19.12 31.92
C ILE A 186 -13.87 20.30 31.55
N GLU A 187 -13.57 21.49 32.08
CA GLU A 187 -14.24 22.74 31.74
C GLU A 187 -13.20 23.82 31.38
N LEU A 188 -13.51 24.71 30.44
CA LEU A 188 -12.71 25.90 30.13
C LEU A 188 -13.36 27.11 30.79
N LYS A 189 -12.62 27.85 31.62
CA LYS A 189 -13.11 29.07 32.28
C LYS A 189 -12.66 30.34 31.56
N ASP A 190 -13.28 31.46 31.92
CA ASP A 190 -13.00 32.79 31.35
C ASP A 190 -11.55 33.25 31.52
N ASP A 191 -10.78 32.62 32.42
CA ASP A 191 -9.34 32.85 32.60
C ASP A 191 -8.46 32.15 31.56
N GLY A 192 -9.07 31.44 30.60
CA GLY A 192 -8.40 30.72 29.54
C GLY A 192 -7.76 29.40 29.98
N LYS A 193 -8.10 28.89 31.17
CA LYS A 193 -7.56 27.64 31.70
C LYS A 193 -8.58 26.52 31.75
N TYR A 194 -8.08 25.30 31.57
CA TYR A 194 -8.83 24.07 31.68
C TYR A 194 -8.78 23.54 33.12
N TYR A 195 -9.94 23.11 33.62
CA TYR A 195 -10.14 22.58 34.97
C TYR A 195 -10.72 21.16 34.90
N LEU A 196 -10.40 20.31 35.87
CA LEU A 196 -11.06 19.01 36.01
C LEU A 196 -12.44 19.16 36.64
N VAL A 197 -13.44 18.57 36.00
CA VAL A 197 -14.78 18.45 36.60
C VAL A 197 -14.77 17.32 37.66
N PRO A 198 -15.20 17.58 38.91
CA PRO A 198 -15.25 16.57 39.97
C PRO A 198 -16.11 15.35 39.59
N LYS A 199 -15.72 14.15 40.04
CA LYS A 199 -16.39 12.88 39.70
C LYS A 199 -17.88 12.81 40.06
N HIS A 200 -18.35 13.60 41.04
CA HIS A 200 -19.74 13.61 41.49
C HIS A 200 -20.67 14.46 40.61
N GLU A 201 -20.10 15.25 39.70
CA GLU A 201 -20.84 16.12 38.76
C GLU A 201 -20.86 15.56 37.33
N ARG A 202 -20.20 14.42 37.08
CA ARG A 202 -20.12 13.80 35.75
C ARG A 202 -21.34 12.93 35.48
N ARG A 203 -22.00 13.11 34.33
CA ARG A 203 -22.98 12.13 33.83
C ARG A 203 -22.26 10.81 33.51
N THR A 204 -22.72 9.71 34.10
CA THR A 204 -22.30 8.36 33.72
C THR A 204 -22.67 8.11 32.27
N VAL A 205 -21.65 7.91 31.42
CA VAL A 205 -21.76 7.31 30.08
C VAL A 205 -21.05 5.98 30.10
#